data_AF-A0A091MWE4-F1
#
_entry.id   AF-A0A091MWE4-F1
#
_cell.length_a   1.000
_cell.length_b   1.000
_cell.length_c   1.000
_cell.angle_alpha   90.00
_cell.angle_beta   90.00
_cell.angle_gamma   90.00
#
_symmetry.space_group_name_H-M   'P 1'
#
loop_
_entity.id
_entity.type
_entity.pdbx_description
1 polymer ?
#
loop_
_entity_poly.entity_id
_entity_poly.type
_entity_poly.pdbx_seq_one_letter_code
_entity_poly.pdbx_strand_id
1 'polypeptide(L)'
;LQGAELWKRFHEIGTEMIITKAGRRMFPAMRVKISGLDPHQQYYIAMDIVPVDNKRYRYVYHSSKWMVAGNADSPVPPRVYIHPDSPASGETWMRQVISFDKLKLTNNELDDQGHIILHSMHKYQPRVHVIRKDCGDDLSPVKPIPSGEGVKAFSFPETVFTTVTAYQNQQITRLKIDRNPFAKGFRD
;
A
#
# COMPACT_ATOMS: atom_id res chain seq x y z
N LEU A 1 3.76 -7.05 10.90
CA LEU A 1 3.09 -7.34 9.61
C LEU A 1 2.46 -8.74 9.67
N GLN A 2 1.18 -8.89 9.32
CA GLN A 2 0.51 -10.20 9.22
C GLN A 2 0.69 -10.77 7.81
N GLY A 3 0.89 -12.09 7.68
CA GLY A 3 1.17 -12.73 6.39
C GLY A 3 2.55 -12.36 5.81
N ALA A 4 3.53 -12.04 6.66
CA ALA A 4 4.86 -11.59 6.24
C ALA A 4 5.57 -12.59 5.32
N GLU A 5 5.41 -13.89 5.52
CA GLU A 5 6.00 -14.90 4.63
C GLU A 5 5.51 -14.79 3.18
N LEU A 6 4.22 -14.49 2.98
CA LEU A 6 3.67 -14.30 1.63
C LEU A 6 4.24 -13.03 1.00
N TRP A 7 4.34 -11.95 1.78
CA TRP A 7 4.98 -10.71 1.34
C TRP A 7 6.44 -10.94 0.93
N LYS A 8 7.21 -11.67 1.74
CA LYS A 8 8.62 -12.03 1.41
C LYS A 8 8.73 -12.80 0.10
N ARG A 9 7.85 -13.79 -0.14
CA ARG A 9 7.83 -14.52 -1.42
C ARG A 9 7.55 -13.61 -2.62
N PHE A 10 6.61 -12.66 -2.49
CA PHE A 10 6.38 -11.67 -3.54
C PHE A 10 7.58 -10.74 -3.71
N HIS A 11 8.19 -10.31 -2.61
CA HIS A 11 9.33 -9.41 -2.59
C HIS A 11 10.57 -10.01 -3.28
N GLU A 12 10.87 -11.29 -3.03
CA GLU A 12 11.97 -12.03 -3.66
C GLU A 12 11.88 -12.05 -5.19
N ILE A 13 10.66 -12.10 -5.74
CA ILE A 13 10.40 -12.10 -7.19
C ILE A 13 10.35 -10.66 -7.75
N GLY A 14 10.04 -9.68 -6.89
CA GLY A 14 9.77 -8.29 -7.26
C GLY A 14 8.27 -8.03 -7.38
N THR A 15 7.64 -7.71 -6.25
CA THR A 15 6.19 -7.51 -6.12
C THR A 15 5.66 -6.52 -7.16
N GLU A 16 4.61 -6.91 -7.89
CA GLU A 16 3.88 -6.03 -8.80
C GLU A 16 2.44 -5.80 -8.31
N MET A 17 1.96 -4.56 -8.42
CA MET A 17 0.57 -4.19 -8.11
C MET A 17 -0.10 -3.56 -9.32
N ILE A 18 -1.26 -4.10 -9.69
CA ILE A 18 -2.07 -3.56 -10.78
C ILE A 18 -2.73 -2.27 -10.34
N ILE A 19 -2.67 -1.24 -11.19
CA ILE A 19 -3.45 -0.01 -11.05
C ILE A 19 -4.41 0.12 -12.24
N THR A 20 -5.60 0.65 -11.98
CA THR A 20 -6.66 0.81 -13.00
C THR A 20 -7.42 2.11 -12.76
N LYS A 21 -8.05 2.66 -13.80
CA LYS A 21 -8.88 3.88 -13.68
C LYS A 21 -9.95 3.81 -12.59
N ALA A 22 -10.60 2.66 -12.42
CA ALA A 22 -11.66 2.45 -11.43
C ALA A 22 -11.16 2.10 -10.01
N GLY A 23 -9.84 2.03 -9.81
CA GLY A 23 -9.22 1.58 -8.57
C GLY A 23 -9.16 0.05 -8.43
N ARG A 24 -7.97 -0.48 -8.11
CA ARG A 24 -7.70 -1.91 -7.91
C ARG A 24 -7.21 -2.18 -6.49
N ARG A 25 -7.74 -3.20 -5.84
CA ARG A 25 -7.27 -3.64 -4.51
C ARG A 25 -5.88 -4.24 -4.59
N MET A 26 -5.08 -4.01 -3.56
CA MET A 26 -3.78 -4.65 -3.41
C MET A 26 -3.92 -6.14 -3.13
N PHE A 27 -2.97 -6.93 -3.61
CA PHE A 27 -2.80 -8.31 -3.18
C PHE A 27 -1.30 -8.64 -3.08
N PRO A 28 -0.78 -9.18 -1.97
CA PRO A 28 -1.48 -9.38 -0.71
C PRO A 28 -2.03 -8.07 -0.14
N ALA A 29 -3.11 -8.14 0.63
CA ALA A 29 -3.60 -6.97 1.36
C ALA A 29 -2.66 -6.65 2.52
N MET A 30 -2.46 -5.36 2.80
CA MET A 30 -1.73 -4.93 4.00
C MET A 30 -2.56 -5.25 5.24
N ARG A 31 -2.00 -6.05 6.14
CA ARG A 31 -2.63 -6.44 7.41
C ARG A 31 -1.63 -6.30 8.54
N VAL A 32 -2.03 -5.64 9.62
CA VAL A 32 -1.13 -5.36 10.76
C VAL A 32 -1.80 -5.69 12.08
N LYS A 33 -1.00 -6.13 13.05
CA LYS A 33 -1.41 -6.26 14.45
C LYS A 33 -0.66 -5.17 15.20
N ILE A 34 -1.39 -4.36 15.95
CA ILE A 34 -0.83 -3.28 16.75
C ILE A 34 -0.86 -3.70 18.22
N SER A 35 0.15 -3.27 18.97
CA SER A 35 0.31 -3.48 20.41
C SER A 35 0.99 -2.26 21.04
N GLY A 36 0.83 -2.07 22.36
CA GLY A 36 1.49 -1.00 23.10
C GLY A 36 0.85 0.39 22.95
N LEU A 37 -0.42 0.46 22.55
CA LEU A 37 -1.21 1.70 22.63
C LEU A 37 -1.78 1.87 24.04
N ASP A 38 -2.04 3.11 24.44
CA ASP A 38 -2.85 3.38 25.64
C ASP A 38 -4.29 2.90 25.37
N PRO A 39 -4.84 1.98 26.19
CA PRO A 39 -6.18 1.44 25.98
C PRO A 39 -7.31 2.48 25.94
N HIS A 40 -7.15 3.59 26.68
CA HIS A 40 -8.17 4.62 26.88
C HIS A 40 -8.03 5.81 25.91
N GLN A 41 -6.85 5.99 25.31
CA GLN A 41 -6.61 7.02 24.31
C GLN A 41 -7.23 6.64 22.95
N GLN A 42 -7.68 7.66 22.20
CA GLN A 42 -8.21 7.51 20.84
C GLN A 42 -7.12 7.69 19.77
N TYR A 43 -7.17 6.88 18.72
CA TYR A 43 -6.20 6.90 17.61
C TYR A 43 -6.89 6.80 16.25
N TYR A 44 -6.34 7.50 15.26
CA TYR A 44 -6.55 7.23 13.85
C TYR A 44 -5.49 6.25 13.35
N ILE A 45 -5.91 5.31 12.50
CA ILE A 45 -5.01 4.42 11.77
C ILE A 45 -5.16 4.74 10.28
N ALA A 46 -4.06 5.06 9.62
CA ALA A 46 -4.05 5.44 8.21
C ALA A 46 -2.92 4.76 7.45
N MET A 47 -3.00 4.77 6.12
CA MET A 47 -1.94 4.29 5.25
C MET A 47 -1.71 5.30 4.12
N ASP A 48 -0.45 5.64 3.90
CA ASP A 48 -0.01 6.32 2.69
C ASP A 48 0.95 5.41 1.90
N ILE A 49 1.22 5.80 0.67
CA ILE A 49 2.12 5.08 -0.23
C ILE A 49 3.06 6.12 -0.85
N VAL A 50 4.34 6.00 -0.54
CA VAL A 50 5.36 6.97 -0.96
C VAL A 50 6.30 6.38 -2.01
N PRO A 51 6.82 7.19 -2.95
CA PRO A 51 7.81 6.72 -3.92
C PRO A 51 9.08 6.26 -3.20
N VAL A 52 9.68 5.17 -3.69
CA VAL A 52 10.97 4.66 -3.16
C VAL A 52 12.14 5.47 -3.70
N ASP A 53 12.06 5.89 -4.95
CA ASP A 53 13.08 6.67 -5.63
C ASP A 53 12.45 7.58 -6.70
N ASN A 54 13.29 8.43 -7.30
CA ASN A 54 12.90 9.31 -8.39
C ASN A 54 13.20 8.69 -9.77
N LYS A 55 12.85 7.40 -9.95
CA LYS A 55 13.13 6.66 -11.19
C LYS A 55 11.88 6.03 -11.78
N ARG A 56 11.81 6.04 -13.11
CA ARG A 56 10.88 5.25 -13.89
C ARG A 56 11.55 3.97 -14.36
N TYR A 57 10.81 2.86 -14.30
CA TYR A 57 11.34 1.53 -14.60
C TYR A 57 10.77 0.95 -15.90
N ARG A 58 11.46 -0.04 -16.44
CA ARG A 58 10.96 -0.95 -17.49
C ARG A 58 11.35 -2.37 -17.18
N TYR A 59 10.50 -3.33 -17.55
CA TYR A 59 10.83 -4.75 -17.45
C TYR A 59 11.48 -5.23 -18.74
N VAL A 60 12.62 -5.90 -18.63
CA VAL A 60 13.37 -6.45 -19.76
C VAL A 60 13.14 -7.96 -19.80
N TYR A 61 12.30 -8.41 -20.74
CA TYR A 61 11.79 -9.79 -20.79
C TYR A 61 12.89 -10.84 -20.99
N HIS A 62 13.81 -10.62 -21.93
CA HIS A 62 14.87 -11.60 -22.25
C HIS A 62 15.84 -11.86 -21.10
N SER A 63 15.96 -10.93 -20.14
CA SER A 63 16.78 -11.08 -18.93
C SER A 63 15.96 -11.20 -17.66
N SER A 64 14.63 -11.16 -17.76
CA SER A 64 13.66 -11.19 -16.66
C SER A 64 13.99 -10.21 -15.53
N LYS A 65 14.39 -8.99 -15.87
CA LYS A 65 14.89 -7.99 -14.92
C LYS A 65 14.23 -6.62 -15.07
N TRP A 66 14.04 -5.96 -13.93
CA TRP A 66 13.67 -4.54 -13.86
C TRP A 66 14.91 -3.66 -14.08
N MET A 67 14.79 -2.71 -15.01
CA MET A 67 15.84 -1.76 -15.37
C MET A 67 15.33 -0.33 -15.27
N VAL A 68 16.21 0.61 -14.95
CA VAL A 68 15.88 2.04 -14.99
C VAL A 68 15.68 2.46 -16.44
N ALA A 69 14.57 3.13 -16.72
CA ALA A 69 14.21 3.67 -18.03
C ALA A 69 14.44 5.19 -18.11
N GLY A 70 14.36 5.89 -16.97
CA GLY A 70 14.56 7.33 -16.88
C GLY A 70 14.22 7.89 -15.50
N ASN A 71 14.02 9.21 -15.44
CA ASN A 71 13.53 9.90 -14.25
C ASN A 71 12.05 9.61 -14.01
N ALA A 72 11.59 9.75 -12.76
CA ALA A 72 10.18 9.58 -12.46
C ALA A 72 9.32 10.67 -13.10
N ASP A 73 8.05 10.34 -13.30
CA ASP A 73 7.02 11.29 -13.72
C ASP A 73 6.73 12.29 -12.57
N SER A 74 6.10 13.43 -12.88
CA SER A 74 5.80 14.49 -11.90
C SER A 74 5.01 13.95 -10.69
N PRO A 75 5.28 14.40 -9.44
CA PRO A 75 4.56 13.93 -8.26
C PRO A 75 3.06 14.13 -8.37
N VAL A 76 2.29 13.13 -7.95
CA VAL A 76 0.83 13.23 -7.83
C VAL A 76 0.42 13.88 -6.51
N PRO A 77 -0.77 14.50 -6.43
CA PRO A 77 -1.30 15.01 -5.17
C PRO A 77 -1.33 13.91 -4.09
N PRO A 78 -0.94 14.23 -2.84
CA PRO A 78 -0.91 13.24 -1.77
C PRO A 78 -2.30 12.67 -1.50
N ARG A 79 -2.38 11.35 -1.37
CA ARG A 79 -3.59 10.63 -0.97
C ARG A 79 -3.31 9.75 0.23
N VAL A 80 -4.19 9.84 1.21
CA VAL A 80 -4.14 9.07 2.45
C VAL A 80 -5.40 8.22 2.54
N TYR A 81 -5.21 6.93 2.80
CA TYR A 81 -6.32 6.07 3.20
C TYR A 81 -6.45 6.07 4.71
N ILE A 82 -7.55 6.63 5.23
CA ILE A 82 -7.90 6.56 6.65
C ILE A 82 -8.73 5.29 6.87
N HIS A 83 -8.34 4.44 7.82
CA HIS A 83 -9.07 3.21 8.10
C HIS A 83 -10.51 3.55 8.53
N PRO A 84 -11.55 2.89 7.99
CA PRO A 84 -12.96 3.24 8.25
C PRO A 84 -13.36 3.24 9.73
N ASP A 85 -12.71 2.40 10.53
CA ASP A 85 -12.96 2.32 11.98
C ASP A 85 -12.28 3.47 12.76
N SER A 86 -11.62 4.42 12.09
CA SER A 86 -10.98 5.56 12.76
C SER A 86 -11.96 6.71 13.02
N PRO A 87 -11.84 7.40 14.17
CA PRO A 87 -10.97 7.08 15.30
C PRO A 87 -11.56 5.97 16.18
N ALA A 88 -10.69 5.20 16.83
CA ALA A 88 -11.08 4.22 17.86
C ALA A 88 -10.07 4.17 19.01
N SER A 89 -10.46 3.55 20.13
CA SER A 89 -9.60 3.42 21.31
C SER A 89 -8.41 2.51 21.03
N GLY A 90 -7.30 2.72 21.75
CA GLY A 90 -6.14 1.83 21.67
C GLY A 90 -6.51 0.38 21.99
N GLU A 91 -7.42 0.15 22.94
CA GLU A 91 -7.94 -1.19 23.26
C GLU A 91 -8.60 -1.83 22.03
N THR A 92 -9.44 -1.07 21.32
CA THR A 92 -10.15 -1.54 20.12
C THR A 92 -9.17 -1.94 19.02
N TRP A 93 -8.19 -1.09 18.74
CA TRP A 93 -7.16 -1.36 17.72
C TRP A 93 -6.28 -2.55 18.05
N MET A 94 -5.95 -2.74 19.33
CA MET A 94 -5.13 -3.87 19.77
C MET A 94 -5.91 -5.19 19.84
N ARG A 95 -7.25 -5.19 19.81
CA ARG A 95 -8.09 -6.39 19.94
C ARG A 95 -7.88 -7.38 18.79
N GLN A 96 -7.82 -6.90 17.55
CA GLN A 96 -7.75 -7.76 16.36
C GLN A 96 -6.74 -7.29 15.32
N VAL A 97 -6.62 -8.04 14.22
CA VAL A 97 -5.79 -7.64 13.08
C VAL A 97 -6.51 -6.57 12.28
N ILE A 98 -5.82 -5.48 12.00
CA ILE A 98 -6.30 -4.37 11.16
C ILE A 98 -5.99 -4.69 9.70
N SER A 99 -6.95 -4.46 8.81
CA SER A 99 -6.88 -4.84 7.40
C SER A 99 -7.15 -3.66 6.49
N PHE A 100 -6.26 -3.42 5.51
CA PHE A 100 -6.43 -2.41 4.48
C PHE A 100 -6.90 -3.04 3.16
N ASP A 101 -7.75 -4.06 3.22
CA ASP A 101 -8.24 -4.82 2.05
C ASP A 101 -9.18 -4.01 1.14
N LYS A 102 -9.86 -3.00 1.68
CA LYS A 102 -10.71 -2.07 0.93
C LYS A 102 -9.92 -0.98 0.21
N LEU A 103 -8.63 -0.81 0.50
CA LEU A 103 -7.78 0.18 -0.16
C LEU A 103 -7.62 -0.14 -1.64
N LYS A 104 -7.73 0.89 -2.48
CA LYS A 104 -7.60 0.79 -3.94
C LYS A 104 -6.54 1.74 -4.48
N LEU A 105 -5.83 1.26 -5.49
CA LEU A 105 -4.82 1.97 -6.26
C LEU A 105 -5.35 2.34 -7.64
N THR A 106 -5.13 3.57 -8.07
CA THR A 106 -5.59 4.09 -9.38
C THR A 106 -4.47 4.81 -10.13
N ASN A 107 -4.56 4.83 -11.45
CA ASN A 107 -3.74 5.67 -12.32
C ASN A 107 -4.50 6.91 -12.82
N ASN A 108 -5.72 7.16 -12.30
CA ASN A 108 -6.51 8.33 -12.63
C ASN A 108 -6.09 9.51 -11.73
N GLU A 109 -5.37 10.48 -12.27
CA GLU A 109 -4.97 11.68 -11.52
C GLU A 109 -6.16 12.54 -11.07
N LEU A 110 -7.30 12.40 -11.76
CA LEU A 110 -8.55 13.11 -11.47
C LEU A 110 -9.51 12.27 -10.60
N ASP A 111 -9.01 11.29 -9.86
CA ASP A 111 -9.84 10.45 -9.00
C ASP A 111 -10.54 11.29 -7.90
N ASP A 112 -11.86 11.16 -7.83
CA ASP A 112 -12.74 11.80 -6.84
C ASP A 112 -13.24 10.82 -5.76
N GLN A 113 -12.94 9.53 -5.92
CA GLN A 113 -13.37 8.45 -5.01
C GLN A 113 -12.46 8.29 -3.79
N GLY A 114 -11.35 9.03 -3.74
CA GLY A 114 -10.38 8.96 -2.63
C GLY A 114 -9.47 7.74 -2.72
N HIS A 115 -9.28 7.16 -3.91
CA HIS A 115 -8.29 6.12 -4.13
C HIS A 115 -6.87 6.68 -4.07
N ILE A 116 -5.88 5.83 -3.79
CA ILE A 116 -4.48 6.22 -3.85
C ILE A 116 -4.05 6.28 -5.32
N ILE A 117 -3.68 7.48 -5.77
CA ILE A 117 -3.21 7.75 -7.12
C ILE A 117 -1.72 7.40 -7.18
N LEU A 118 -1.32 6.60 -8.16
CA LEU A 118 0.08 6.22 -8.39
C LEU A 118 0.38 6.21 -9.89
N HIS A 119 1.63 6.48 -10.25
CA HIS A 119 2.12 6.33 -11.61
C HIS A 119 2.43 4.88 -11.90
N SER A 120 2.19 4.43 -13.14
CA SER A 120 2.61 3.09 -13.58
C SER A 120 4.14 3.04 -13.73
N MET A 121 4.74 1.87 -13.55
CA MET A 121 6.17 1.61 -13.72
C MET A 121 7.08 2.35 -12.73
N HIS A 122 6.57 2.62 -11.52
CA HIS A 122 7.30 3.26 -10.43
C HIS A 122 7.29 2.37 -9.19
N LYS A 123 8.29 2.52 -8.32
CA LYS A 123 8.40 1.76 -7.07
C LYS A 123 7.86 2.55 -5.90
N TYR A 124 7.09 1.88 -5.05
CA TYR A 124 6.44 2.49 -3.90
C TYR A 124 6.60 1.68 -2.63
N GLN A 125 6.64 2.38 -1.50
CA GLN A 125 6.66 1.84 -0.14
C GLN A 125 5.36 2.23 0.58
N PRO A 126 4.51 1.26 0.94
CA PRO A 126 3.41 1.50 1.88
C PRO A 126 3.94 1.84 3.26
N ARG A 127 3.32 2.82 3.94
CA ARG A 127 3.58 3.11 5.35
C ARG A 127 2.26 3.17 6.11
N VAL A 128 2.21 2.49 7.26
CA VAL A 128 1.08 2.52 8.17
C VAL A 128 1.36 3.55 9.25
N HIS A 129 0.38 4.40 9.53
CA HIS A 129 0.47 5.49 10.47
C HIS A 129 -0.47 5.26 11.65
N VAL A 130 0.05 5.47 12.86
CA VAL A 130 -0.69 5.51 14.11
C VAL A 130 -0.67 6.94 14.61
N ILE A 131 -1.83 7.59 14.64
CA ILE A 131 -1.96 9.02 14.95
C ILE A 131 -2.85 9.16 16.17
N ARG A 132 -2.34 9.73 17.26
CA ARG A 132 -3.20 10.09 18.41
C ARG A 132 -4.26 11.10 17.98
N LYS A 133 -5.49 10.97 18.49
CA LYS A 133 -6.62 11.82 18.09
C LYS A 133 -6.34 13.32 18.25
N ASP A 134 -5.67 13.72 19.33
CA ASP A 134 -5.27 15.09 19.63
C ASP A 134 -4.16 15.64 18.71
N CYS A 135 -3.59 14.80 17.85
CA CYS A 135 -2.63 15.18 16.82
C CYS A 135 -3.18 14.97 15.39
N GLY A 136 -4.49 14.68 15.28
CA GLY A 136 -5.16 14.29 14.04
C GLY A 136 -6.02 15.37 13.40
N ASP A 137 -6.07 16.60 13.93
CA ASP A 137 -7.01 17.64 13.49
C ASP A 137 -6.81 18.04 12.01
N ASP A 138 -5.57 17.96 11.51
CA ASP A 138 -5.24 18.23 10.10
C ASP A 138 -5.29 16.99 9.20
N LEU A 139 -5.64 15.81 9.73
CA LEU A 139 -5.70 14.57 8.97
C LEU A 139 -6.80 14.65 7.91
N SER A 140 -6.41 14.54 6.65
CA SER A 140 -7.33 14.58 5.51
C SER A 140 -6.92 13.57 4.44
N PRO A 141 -7.87 12.92 3.74
CA PRO A 141 -7.56 11.99 2.66
C PRO A 141 -6.78 12.61 1.47
N VAL A 142 -6.77 13.94 1.36
CA VAL A 142 -6.16 14.69 0.26
C VAL A 142 -4.97 15.56 0.70
N LYS A 143 -4.54 15.42 1.94
CA LYS A 143 -3.35 16.09 2.47
C LYS A 143 -2.31 15.04 2.91
N PRO A 144 -1.03 15.41 3.03
CA PRO A 144 -0.04 14.55 3.66
C PRO A 144 -0.43 14.18 5.09
N ILE A 145 0.10 13.05 5.58
CA ILE A 145 -0.03 12.68 6.99
C ILE A 145 0.60 13.77 7.87
N PRO A 146 -0.08 14.20 8.97
CA PRO A 146 0.50 15.14 9.93
C PRO A 146 1.83 14.63 10.51
N SER A 147 2.73 15.55 10.88
CA SER A 147 4.01 15.20 11.52
C SER A 147 4.02 15.68 12.97
N GLY A 148 4.62 14.94 13.88
CA GLY A 148 4.74 15.32 15.29
C GLY A 148 4.81 14.15 16.24
N GLU A 149 4.95 14.44 17.53
CA GLU A 149 5.19 13.45 18.60
C GLU A 149 4.06 12.41 18.75
N GLY A 150 2.83 12.78 18.41
CA GLY A 150 1.67 11.88 18.43
C GLY A 150 1.48 11.05 17.15
N VAL A 151 2.39 11.12 16.18
CA VAL A 151 2.32 10.41 14.91
C VAL A 151 3.49 9.45 14.77
N LYS A 152 3.19 8.15 14.60
CA LYS A 152 4.20 7.11 14.35
C LYS A 152 3.96 6.47 13.00
N ALA A 153 5.01 6.40 12.18
CA ALA A 153 5.00 5.76 10.87
C ALA A 153 5.76 4.43 10.91
N PHE A 154 5.18 3.40 10.30
CA PHE A 154 5.74 2.05 10.23
C PHE A 154 5.79 1.60 8.77
N SER A 155 6.99 1.28 8.28
CA SER A 155 7.22 0.68 6.97
C SER A 155 7.76 -0.75 7.13
N PHE A 156 7.48 -1.57 6.13
CA PHE A 156 7.98 -2.95 6.05
C PHE A 156 8.68 -3.08 4.69
N PRO A 157 10.01 -3.28 4.65
CA PRO A 157 10.75 -3.32 3.38
C PRO A 157 10.22 -4.37 2.39
N GLU A 158 9.72 -5.50 2.91
CA GLU A 158 9.14 -6.57 2.08
C GLU A 158 7.82 -6.19 1.40
N THR A 159 7.22 -5.04 1.73
CA THR A 159 5.96 -4.56 1.12
C THR A 159 6.18 -3.57 -0.02
N VAL A 160 7.44 -3.26 -0.37
CA VAL A 160 7.77 -2.50 -1.58
C VAL A 160 7.24 -3.22 -2.82
N PHE A 161 6.65 -2.46 -3.74
CA PHE A 161 6.16 -2.97 -5.02
C PHE A 161 6.38 -2.00 -6.17
N THR A 162 6.36 -2.54 -7.38
CA THR A 162 6.26 -1.76 -8.62
C THR A 162 4.81 -1.74 -9.08
N THR A 163 4.29 -0.56 -9.40
CA THR A 163 2.98 -0.41 -10.03
C THR A 163 3.03 -0.76 -11.51
N VAL A 164 2.00 -1.41 -12.03
CA VAL A 164 1.88 -1.78 -13.44
C VAL A 164 0.42 -1.71 -13.88
N THR A 165 0.18 -1.53 -15.18
CA THR A 165 -1.19 -1.66 -15.75
C THR A 165 -1.51 -3.10 -16.17
N ALA A 166 -0.48 -3.90 -16.41
CA ALA A 166 -0.53 -5.34 -16.64
C ALA A 166 0.73 -5.99 -16.06
N TYR A 167 0.61 -7.22 -15.54
CA TYR A 167 1.76 -7.92 -14.96
C TYR A 167 2.88 -8.10 -16.00
N GLN A 168 4.12 -7.86 -15.59
CA GLN A 168 5.31 -7.97 -16.44
C GLN A 168 6.01 -9.31 -16.21
N ASN A 169 6.23 -9.66 -14.94
CA ASN A 169 6.84 -10.93 -14.57
C ASN A 169 5.80 -12.05 -14.42
N GLN A 170 5.86 -13.07 -15.29
CA GLN A 170 4.95 -14.22 -15.23
C GLN A 170 5.00 -15.01 -13.91
N GLN A 171 6.14 -15.00 -13.21
CA GLN A 171 6.24 -15.64 -11.89
C GLN A 171 5.35 -14.95 -10.86
N ILE A 172 5.21 -13.62 -10.94
CA ILE A 172 4.26 -12.87 -10.12
C ILE A 172 2.83 -13.29 -10.48
N THR A 173 2.48 -13.34 -11.77
CA THR A 173 1.14 -13.76 -12.21
C THR A 173 0.76 -15.13 -11.65
N ARG A 174 1.65 -16.13 -11.76
CA ARG A 174 1.44 -17.48 -11.20
C ARG A 174 1.24 -17.43 -9.68
N LEU A 175 2.13 -16.75 -8.96
CA LEU A 175 2.01 -16.62 -7.51
C LEU A 175 0.72 -15.90 -7.08
N LYS A 176 0.25 -14.90 -7.85
CA LYS A 176 -1.04 -14.25 -7.63
C LYS A 176 -2.20 -15.22 -7.85
N ILE A 177 -2.19 -16.01 -8.92
CA ILE A 177 -3.23 -17.01 -9.21
C ILE A 177 -3.32 -18.05 -8.08
N ASP A 178 -2.17 -18.58 -7.66
CA ASP A 178 -2.08 -19.63 -6.63
C ASP A 178 -2.54 -19.15 -5.26
N ARG A 179 -2.28 -17.88 -4.92
CA ARG A 179 -2.46 -17.36 -3.56
C ARG A 179 -3.68 -16.49 -3.39
N ASN A 180 -4.17 -15.83 -4.43
CA ASN A 180 -5.35 -14.98 -4.34
C ASN A 180 -6.62 -15.84 -4.46
N PRO A 181 -7.48 -15.91 -3.42
CA PRO A 181 -8.73 -16.68 -3.49
C PRO A 181 -9.64 -16.26 -4.64
N PHE A 182 -9.61 -14.99 -5.04
CA PHE A 182 -10.42 -14.46 -6.15
C PHE A 182 -9.89 -14.85 -7.53
N ALA A 183 -8.70 -15.44 -7.62
CA ALA A 183 -8.10 -15.94 -8.87
C ALA A 183 -8.19 -17.47 -8.99
N LYS A 184 -8.95 -18.14 -8.12
CA LYS A 184 -9.05 -19.61 -8.08
C LYS A 184 -9.52 -20.22 -9.40
N GLY A 185 -10.34 -19.52 -10.18
CA GLY A 185 -10.81 -20.00 -11.49
C GLY A 185 -9.75 -20.08 -12.59
N PHE A 186 -8.53 -19.60 -12.33
CA PHE A 186 -7.38 -19.74 -13.23
C PHE A 186 -6.36 -20.78 -12.73
N ARG A 187 -6.68 -21.49 -11.64
CA ARG A 187 -5.90 -22.65 -11.19
C ARG A 187 -6.37 -23.86 -11.98
N ASP A 188 -5.43 -24.66 -12.46
CA ASP A 188 -5.71 -25.94 -13.11
C ASP A 188 -6.59 -26.86 -12.23
#